data_AF-A0A382J576-F1
#
_entry.id   AF-A0A382J576-F1
#
_cell.length_a   1.000
_cell.length_b   1.000
_cell.length_c   1.000
_cell.angle_alpha   90.00
_cell.angle_beta   90.00
_cell.angle_gamma   90.00
#
_symmetry.space_group_name_H-M   'P 1'
#
loop_
_entity.id
_entity.type
_entity.pdbx_description
1 polymer ?
#
loop_
_entity_poly.entity_id
_entity_poly.type
_entity_poly.pdbx_seq_one_letter_code
_entity_poly.pdbx_strand_id
1 'polypeptide(L)'
;MKIYLRICFSFLVLILCSACAHFISKGVSTQPLSPAIKYDVTIYRDTWGVPHIFGKTDADAAYGLAYANAEDDLKNIQDALLAARGKLASVYGKDQAPNDYMVHLFEIWRKVNNGYETDLTPATRKICEAYAEGINQYILDHPGEAHPGVYPVNGKDLVAGFVHKTPLFFGVQNSLQKMMERKPDEFQENSGWWENHKKTRGKTLTKGSNVFAVSSSRSEDEKIRLAINSHQPWDGPFAWYEAHIHSEEG
;
A
#
# COMPACT_ATOMS: atom_id res chain seq x y z
N MET A 1 56.18 0.43 -18.65
CA MET A 1 55.01 1.16 -18.11
C MET A 1 53.78 1.15 -19.04
N LYS A 2 53.92 1.40 -20.35
CA LYS A 2 52.77 1.45 -21.29
C LYS A 2 52.00 0.14 -21.52
N ILE A 3 52.66 -1.03 -21.41
CA ILE A 3 52.03 -2.36 -21.60
C ILE A 3 51.14 -2.75 -20.41
N TYR A 4 51.62 -2.55 -19.18
CA TYR A 4 50.83 -2.84 -17.97
C TYR A 4 49.57 -1.98 -17.90
N LEU A 5 49.64 -0.71 -18.31
CA LEU A 5 48.47 0.18 -18.33
C LEU A 5 47.40 -0.27 -19.34
N ARG A 6 47.81 -0.82 -20.49
CA ARG A 6 46.89 -1.37 -21.51
C ARG A 6 46.23 -2.67 -21.04
N ILE A 7 46.97 -3.52 -20.33
CA ILE A 7 46.43 -4.77 -19.77
C ILE A 7 45.42 -4.46 -18.65
N CYS A 8 45.74 -3.52 -17.75
CA CYS A 8 44.80 -3.07 -16.70
C CYS A 8 43.53 -2.45 -17.27
N PHE A 9 43.63 -1.62 -18.32
CA PHE A 9 42.45 -1.03 -18.95
C PHE A 9 41.57 -2.08 -19.63
N SER A 10 42.17 -3.06 -20.29
CA SER A 10 41.43 -4.17 -20.93
C SER A 10 40.72 -5.06 -19.90
N PHE A 11 41.36 -5.32 -18.75
CA PHE A 11 40.72 -6.04 -17.63
C PHE A 11 39.58 -5.24 -17.01
N LEU A 12 39.72 -3.93 -16.85
CA LEU A 12 38.67 -3.07 -16.30
C LEU A 12 37.43 -3.03 -17.22
N VAL A 13 37.64 -2.97 -18.54
CA VAL A 13 36.55 -3.01 -19.53
C VAL A 13 35.85 -4.38 -19.53
N LEU A 14 36.59 -5.48 -19.40
CA LEU A 14 36.04 -6.83 -19.28
C LEU A 14 35.21 -7.01 -18.00
N ILE A 15 35.67 -6.46 -16.87
CA ILE A 15 34.93 -6.48 -15.60
C ILE A 15 33.65 -5.64 -15.70
N LEU A 16 33.72 -4.45 -16.31
CA LEU A 16 32.55 -3.59 -16.55
C LEU A 16 31.53 -4.26 -17.48
N CYS A 17 31.97 -4.91 -18.57
CA CYS A 17 31.08 -5.63 -19.48
C CYS A 17 30.45 -6.87 -18.83
N SER A 18 31.22 -7.61 -18.01
CA SER A 18 30.71 -8.76 -17.26
C SER A 18 29.71 -8.35 -16.18
N ALA A 19 29.94 -7.21 -15.51
CA ALA A 19 29.00 -6.64 -14.55
C ALA A 19 27.69 -6.18 -15.23
N CYS A 20 27.77 -5.51 -16.39
CA CYS A 20 26.57 -5.16 -17.16
C CYS A 20 25.80 -6.41 -17.63
N ALA A 21 26.49 -7.45 -18.08
CA ALA A 21 25.85 -8.71 -18.49
C ALA A 21 25.18 -9.42 -17.30
N HIS A 22 25.79 -9.42 -16.11
CA HIS A 22 25.20 -10.01 -14.89
C HIS A 22 24.01 -9.23 -14.35
N PHE A 23 23.98 -7.90 -14.50
CA PHE A 23 22.82 -7.09 -14.10
C PHE A 23 21.66 -7.18 -15.09
N ILE A 24 21.93 -7.42 -16.37
CA ILE A 24 20.89 -7.65 -17.38
C ILE A 24 20.34 -9.09 -17.29
N SER A 25 21.16 -10.08 -16.89
CA SER A 25 20.75 -11.49 -16.85
C SER A 25 20.07 -11.95 -15.56
N LYS A 26 20.04 -11.14 -14.49
CA LYS A 26 19.11 -11.38 -13.37
C LYS A 26 17.72 -10.94 -13.81
N GLY A 27 17.17 -11.77 -14.69
CA GLY A 27 15.90 -11.58 -15.34
C GLY A 27 14.83 -11.20 -14.34
N VAL A 28 13.99 -10.26 -14.77
CA VAL A 28 12.57 -10.22 -14.45
C VAL A 28 12.12 -11.66 -14.20
N SER A 29 11.74 -11.95 -12.96
CA SER A 29 11.06 -13.21 -12.64
C SER A 29 9.78 -13.20 -13.45
N THR A 30 9.83 -13.73 -14.67
CA THR A 30 8.66 -14.09 -15.45
C THR A 30 8.07 -15.32 -14.77
N GLN A 31 7.43 -15.12 -13.61
CA GLN A 31 6.41 -16.07 -13.23
C GLN A 31 5.43 -16.12 -14.41
N PRO A 32 5.10 -17.31 -14.93
CA PRO A 32 4.11 -17.40 -15.97
C PRO A 32 2.86 -16.72 -15.43
N LEU A 33 2.42 -15.67 -16.12
CA LEU A 33 1.10 -15.08 -15.88
C LEU A 33 0.11 -16.25 -15.90
N SER A 34 -0.61 -16.44 -14.80
CA SER A 34 -1.76 -17.34 -14.79
C SER A 34 -2.59 -17.07 -16.06
N PRO A 35 -3.17 -18.10 -16.70
CA PRO A 35 -4.01 -17.91 -17.88
C PRO A 35 -4.98 -16.77 -17.60
N ALA A 36 -4.99 -15.76 -18.47
CA ALA A 36 -5.69 -14.49 -18.22
C ALA A 36 -7.09 -14.76 -17.69
N ILE A 37 -7.28 -14.53 -16.39
CA ILE A 37 -8.58 -14.69 -15.74
C ILE A 37 -9.42 -13.54 -16.30
N LYS A 38 -10.48 -13.91 -17.03
CA LYS A 38 -11.39 -12.93 -17.60
C LYS A 38 -12.43 -12.57 -16.54
N TYR A 39 -12.40 -11.33 -16.09
CA TYR A 39 -13.40 -10.76 -15.19
C TYR A 39 -14.59 -10.21 -15.99
N ASP A 40 -15.80 -10.38 -15.45
CA ASP A 40 -17.03 -9.83 -16.01
C ASP A 40 -17.51 -8.66 -15.15
N VAL A 41 -16.99 -7.48 -15.48
CA VAL A 41 -17.25 -6.23 -14.76
C VAL A 41 -17.47 -5.08 -15.73
N THR A 42 -18.40 -4.20 -15.36
CA THR A 42 -18.63 -2.92 -16.06
C THR A 42 -18.47 -1.78 -15.07
N ILE A 43 -17.73 -0.74 -15.47
CA ILE A 43 -17.49 0.47 -14.69
C ILE A 43 -18.17 1.63 -15.40
N TYR A 44 -19.11 2.29 -14.73
CA TYR A 44 -19.69 3.56 -15.16
C TYR A 44 -19.11 4.69 -14.30
N ARG A 45 -18.77 5.83 -14.88
CA ARG A 45 -18.38 7.01 -14.10
C ARG A 45 -19.48 8.06 -14.16
N ASP A 46 -19.79 8.68 -13.03
CA ASP A 46 -20.77 9.76 -12.95
C ASP A 46 -20.17 11.13 -13.32
N THR A 47 -20.92 12.21 -13.10
CA THR A 47 -20.48 13.58 -13.43
C THR A 47 -19.29 14.06 -12.59
N TRP A 48 -19.06 13.46 -11.43
CA TRP A 48 -17.92 13.77 -10.54
C TRP A 48 -16.75 12.81 -10.75
N GLY A 49 -16.90 11.84 -11.66
CA GLY A 49 -15.92 10.80 -11.90
C GLY A 49 -16.03 9.63 -10.93
N VAL A 50 -17.02 9.59 -10.02
CA VAL A 50 -17.17 8.47 -9.08
C VAL A 50 -17.46 7.19 -9.86
N PRO A 51 -16.69 6.11 -9.68
CA PRO A 51 -16.96 4.86 -10.35
C PRO A 51 -18.11 4.10 -9.67
N HIS A 52 -19.04 3.65 -10.51
CA HIS A 52 -20.07 2.68 -10.20
C HIS A 52 -19.69 1.35 -10.85
N ILE A 53 -19.21 0.42 -10.03
CA ILE A 53 -18.68 -0.88 -10.44
C ILE A 53 -19.77 -1.95 -10.30
N PHE A 54 -20.07 -2.65 -11.40
CA PHE A 54 -21.03 -3.75 -11.45
C PHE A 54 -20.32 -5.02 -11.92
N GLY A 55 -20.10 -5.96 -11.01
CA GLY A 55 -19.50 -7.26 -11.30
C GLY A 55 -20.51 -8.42 -11.21
N LYS A 56 -20.24 -9.53 -11.90
CA LYS A 56 -21.02 -10.76 -11.72
C LYS A 56 -20.75 -11.43 -10.38
N THR A 57 -19.49 -11.49 -9.97
CA THR A 57 -19.06 -12.01 -8.67
C THR A 57 -18.40 -10.92 -7.83
N ASP A 58 -18.21 -11.18 -6.53
CA ASP A 58 -17.45 -10.27 -5.65
C ASP A 58 -16.02 -10.04 -6.16
N ALA A 59 -15.44 -11.07 -6.78
CA ALA A 59 -14.11 -10.99 -7.38
C ALA A 59 -14.11 -10.07 -8.61
N ASP A 60 -15.13 -10.15 -9.47
CA ASP A 60 -15.26 -9.25 -10.63
C ASP A 60 -15.40 -7.79 -10.18
N ALA A 61 -16.23 -7.54 -9.17
CA ALA A 61 -16.41 -6.21 -8.61
C ALA A 61 -15.13 -5.68 -7.95
N ALA A 62 -14.39 -6.53 -7.23
CA ALA A 62 -13.10 -6.17 -6.62
C ALA A 62 -12.04 -5.83 -7.67
N TYR A 63 -11.97 -6.60 -8.77
CA TYR A 63 -11.10 -6.31 -9.90
C TYR A 63 -11.43 -4.95 -10.53
N GLY A 64 -12.71 -4.67 -10.80
CA GLY A 64 -13.13 -3.40 -11.39
C GLY A 64 -12.88 -2.21 -10.47
N LEU A 65 -13.11 -2.37 -9.17
CA LEU A 65 -12.78 -1.34 -8.16
C LEU A 65 -11.29 -1.01 -8.18
N ALA A 66 -10.44 -2.04 -8.23
CA ALA A 66 -8.99 -1.87 -8.23
C ALA A 66 -8.49 -1.16 -9.49
N TYR A 67 -9.04 -1.51 -10.65
CA TYR A 67 -8.71 -0.86 -11.92
C TYR A 67 -9.10 0.63 -11.89
N ALA A 68 -10.35 0.95 -11.49
CA ALA A 68 -10.81 2.33 -11.38
C ALA A 68 -9.98 3.13 -10.36
N ASN A 69 -9.66 2.53 -9.21
CA ASN A 69 -8.87 3.22 -8.19
C ASN A 69 -7.43 3.46 -8.66
N ALA A 70 -6.83 2.53 -9.41
CA ALA A 70 -5.52 2.74 -10.01
C ALA A 70 -5.54 3.82 -11.10
N GLU A 71 -6.61 3.91 -11.89
CA GLU A 71 -6.83 5.00 -12.85
C GLU A 71 -6.85 6.37 -12.17
N ASP A 72 -7.46 6.46 -10.99
CA ASP A 72 -7.59 7.74 -10.29
C ASP A 72 -6.40 8.08 -9.39
N ASP A 73 -5.75 7.08 -8.78
CA ASP A 73 -4.72 7.29 -7.74
C ASP A 73 -3.70 6.14 -7.65
N LEU A 74 -3.12 5.75 -8.80
CA LEU A 74 -2.02 4.77 -8.81
C LEU A 74 -0.88 5.18 -7.86
N LYS A 75 -0.62 6.48 -7.72
CA LYS A 75 0.46 7.01 -6.87
C LYS A 75 0.32 6.56 -5.41
N ASN A 76 -0.82 6.79 -4.77
CA ASN A 76 -0.95 6.38 -3.37
C ASN A 76 -1.10 4.85 -3.24
N ILE A 77 -1.68 4.16 -4.22
CA ILE A 77 -1.73 2.70 -4.25
C ILE A 77 -0.32 2.11 -4.27
N GLN A 78 0.55 2.57 -5.17
CA GLN A 78 1.91 2.04 -5.29
C GLN A 78 2.78 2.40 -4.08
N ASP A 79 2.60 3.58 -3.50
CA ASP A 79 3.26 3.97 -2.25
C ASP A 79 2.86 3.03 -1.11
N ALA A 80 1.57 2.70 -0.98
CA ALA A 80 1.07 1.76 0.02
C ALA A 80 1.62 0.33 -0.20
N LEU A 81 1.69 -0.13 -1.46
CA LEU A 81 2.26 -1.44 -1.81
C LEU A 81 3.75 -1.52 -1.45
N LEU A 82 4.53 -0.50 -1.83
CA LEU A 82 5.95 -0.43 -1.49
C LEU A 82 6.17 -0.33 0.02
N ALA A 83 5.34 0.43 0.73
CA ALA A 83 5.38 0.54 2.18
C ALA A 83 5.13 -0.81 2.85
N ALA A 84 4.11 -1.54 2.44
CA ALA A 84 3.79 -2.87 2.96
C ALA A 84 4.86 -3.92 2.60
N ARG A 85 5.52 -3.78 1.45
CA ARG A 85 6.66 -4.59 1.02
C ARG A 85 7.95 -4.30 1.79
N GLY A 86 8.01 -3.19 2.53
CA GLY A 86 9.23 -2.71 3.16
C GLY A 86 10.28 -2.29 2.13
N LYS A 87 9.83 -1.63 1.06
CA LYS A 87 10.66 -1.15 -0.05
C LYS A 87 10.41 0.32 -0.38
N LEU A 88 9.75 1.08 0.48
CA LEU A 88 9.42 2.48 0.20
C LEU A 88 10.68 3.34 0.10
N ALA A 89 11.74 3.02 0.84
CA ALA A 89 13.02 3.71 0.77
C ALA A 89 13.76 3.49 -0.56
N SER A 90 13.39 2.46 -1.33
CA SER A 90 13.96 2.25 -2.66
C SER A 90 13.54 3.32 -3.67
N VAL A 91 12.41 4.00 -3.43
CA VAL A 91 11.88 5.08 -4.27
C VAL A 91 12.14 6.45 -3.64
N TYR A 92 11.83 6.61 -2.35
CA TYR A 92 11.87 7.92 -1.67
C TYR A 92 13.10 8.14 -0.79
N GLY A 93 14.05 7.20 -0.78
CA GLY A 93 15.32 7.32 -0.09
C GLY A 93 15.26 7.05 1.42
N LYS A 94 16.37 7.35 2.10
CA LYS A 94 16.66 6.92 3.48
C LYS A 94 15.63 7.35 4.53
N ASP A 95 14.87 8.41 4.28
CA ASP A 95 13.90 8.93 5.24
C ASP A 95 12.70 7.97 5.40
N GLN A 96 12.52 7.03 4.46
CA GLN A 96 11.54 5.95 4.55
C GLN A 96 12.12 4.64 5.12
N ALA A 97 13.41 4.59 5.47
CA ALA A 97 14.01 3.41 6.09
C ALA A 97 13.34 2.99 7.41
N PRO A 98 12.80 3.89 8.26
CA PRO A 98 12.05 3.48 9.45
C PRO A 98 10.81 2.63 9.12
N ASN A 99 10.10 2.93 8.03
CA ASN A 99 8.99 2.11 7.54
C ASN A 99 9.49 0.72 7.13
N ASP A 100 10.51 0.67 6.30
CA ASP A 100 11.01 -0.59 5.74
C ASP A 100 11.57 -1.50 6.85
N TYR A 101 12.28 -0.90 7.80
CA TYR A 101 12.74 -1.59 9.00
C TYR A 101 11.58 -2.13 9.84
N MET A 102 10.49 -1.37 10.01
CA MET A 102 9.31 -1.81 10.75
C MET A 102 8.69 -3.07 10.14
N VAL A 103 8.59 -3.14 8.81
CA VAL A 103 8.06 -4.31 8.09
C VAL A 103 8.87 -5.57 8.39
N HIS A 104 10.21 -5.43 8.40
CA HIS A 104 11.12 -6.54 8.72
C HIS A 104 11.11 -6.88 10.21
N LEU A 105 11.11 -5.88 11.09
CA LEU A 105 11.10 -6.05 12.54
C LEU A 105 9.87 -6.82 13.02
N PHE A 106 8.69 -6.53 12.46
CA PHE A 106 7.45 -7.24 12.78
C PHE A 106 7.22 -8.49 11.93
N GLU A 107 8.18 -8.83 11.06
CA GLU A 107 8.13 -10.00 10.20
C GLU A 107 6.80 -10.14 9.45
N ILE A 108 6.26 -9.02 8.95
CA ILE A 108 4.93 -8.94 8.34
C ILE A 108 4.78 -10.01 7.27
N TRP A 109 5.75 -10.11 6.37
CA TRP A 109 5.75 -11.10 5.30
C TRP A 109 5.87 -12.54 5.78
N ARG A 110 6.57 -12.81 6.90
CA ARG A 110 6.59 -14.15 7.50
C ARG A 110 5.21 -14.53 8.00
N LYS A 111 4.52 -13.61 8.69
CA LYS A 111 3.15 -13.82 9.17
C LYS A 111 2.16 -14.02 8.02
N VAL A 112 2.19 -13.16 7.01
CA VAL A 112 1.32 -13.28 5.83
C VAL A 112 1.58 -14.59 5.09
N ASN A 113 2.84 -14.93 4.79
CA ASN A 113 3.15 -16.16 4.05
C ASN A 113 2.72 -17.43 4.77
N ASN A 114 2.87 -17.48 6.10
CA ASN A 114 2.48 -18.63 6.89
C ASN A 114 0.97 -18.74 7.09
N GLY A 115 0.27 -17.60 7.14
CA GLY A 115 -1.16 -17.53 7.45
C GLY A 115 -2.08 -17.38 6.24
N TYR A 116 -1.59 -17.04 5.05
CA TYR A 116 -2.45 -16.65 3.92
C TYR A 116 -3.50 -17.71 3.59
N GLU A 117 -3.11 -18.98 3.52
CA GLU A 117 -4.02 -20.08 3.17
C GLU A 117 -4.94 -20.51 4.33
N THR A 118 -4.52 -20.29 5.58
CA THR A 118 -5.18 -20.84 6.78
C THR A 118 -5.99 -19.81 7.57
N ASP A 119 -5.50 -18.58 7.65
CA ASP A 119 -6.08 -17.49 8.44
C ASP A 119 -7.19 -16.76 7.64
N LEU A 120 -7.20 -16.90 6.31
CA LEU A 120 -8.20 -16.31 5.42
C LEU A 120 -9.11 -17.37 4.84
N THR A 121 -10.37 -17.00 4.58
CA THR A 121 -11.27 -17.87 3.82
C THR A 121 -10.88 -17.89 2.34
N PRO A 122 -11.22 -18.95 1.58
CA PRO A 122 -11.02 -18.98 0.14
C PRO A 122 -11.69 -17.79 -0.59
N ALA A 123 -12.88 -17.36 -0.13
CA ALA A 123 -13.59 -16.22 -0.70
C ALA A 123 -12.81 -14.91 -0.51
N THR A 124 -12.28 -14.66 0.70
CA THR A 124 -11.45 -13.48 0.98
C THR A 124 -10.17 -13.50 0.14
N ARG A 125 -9.51 -14.65 -0.01
CA ARG A 125 -8.34 -14.76 -0.89
C ARG A 125 -8.68 -14.41 -2.33
N LYS A 126 -9.79 -14.94 -2.84
CA LYS A 126 -10.26 -14.65 -4.21
C LYS A 126 -10.47 -13.15 -4.45
N ILE A 127 -11.07 -12.44 -3.50
CA ILE A 127 -11.23 -10.98 -3.56
C ILE A 127 -9.87 -10.27 -3.58
N CYS A 128 -8.94 -10.65 -2.70
CA CYS A 128 -7.60 -10.05 -2.65
C CYS A 128 -6.81 -10.27 -3.95
N GLU A 129 -6.86 -11.48 -4.52
CA GLU A 129 -6.20 -11.78 -5.79
C GLU A 129 -6.85 -11.00 -6.93
N ALA A 130 -8.18 -10.93 -7.01
CA ALA A 130 -8.87 -10.17 -8.05
C ALA A 130 -8.57 -8.66 -7.98
N TYR A 131 -8.52 -8.08 -6.78
CA TYR A 131 -8.11 -6.69 -6.60
C TYR A 131 -6.65 -6.48 -7.06
N ALA A 132 -5.73 -7.39 -6.72
CA ALA A 132 -4.34 -7.33 -7.20
C ALA A 132 -4.25 -7.41 -8.73
N GLU A 133 -5.05 -8.27 -9.35
CA GLU A 133 -5.12 -8.42 -10.80
C GLU A 133 -5.69 -7.17 -11.48
N GLY A 134 -6.64 -6.46 -10.87
CA GLY A 134 -7.13 -5.18 -11.38
C GLY A 134 -6.07 -4.08 -11.38
N ILE A 135 -5.27 -3.98 -10.31
CA ILE A 135 -4.09 -3.08 -10.28
C ILE A 135 -3.11 -3.48 -11.38
N ASN A 136 -2.80 -4.78 -11.50
CA ASN A 136 -1.86 -5.27 -12.51
C ASN A 136 -2.33 -4.96 -13.93
N GLN A 137 -3.63 -5.12 -14.21
CA GLN A 137 -4.18 -4.79 -15.51
C GLN A 137 -3.98 -3.30 -15.82
N TYR A 138 -4.30 -2.41 -14.88
CA TYR A 138 -4.08 -0.98 -15.08
C TYR A 138 -2.60 -0.67 -15.38
N ILE A 139 -1.66 -1.26 -14.64
CA ILE A 139 -0.22 -1.08 -14.85
C ILE A 139 0.22 -1.60 -16.23
N LEU A 140 -0.35 -2.71 -16.69
CA LEU A 140 -0.03 -3.30 -18.00
C LEU A 140 -0.59 -2.43 -19.15
N ASP A 141 -1.76 -1.85 -18.97
CA ASP A 141 -2.39 -0.94 -19.94
C ASP A 141 -1.65 0.42 -20.01
N HIS A 142 -0.99 0.82 -18.91
CA HIS A 142 -0.29 2.11 -18.75
C HIS A 142 1.21 1.92 -18.45
N PRO A 143 1.99 1.36 -19.40
CA PRO A 143 3.39 1.04 -19.17
C PRO A 143 4.22 2.30 -18.87
N GLY A 144 4.92 2.28 -17.73
CA GLY A 144 5.82 3.35 -17.31
C GLY A 144 5.28 4.25 -16.20
N GLU A 145 3.99 4.15 -15.84
CA GLU A 145 3.43 4.91 -14.71
C GLU A 145 3.82 4.32 -13.35
N ALA A 146 3.94 2.99 -13.26
CA ALA A 146 4.29 2.30 -12.02
C ALA A 146 5.80 2.35 -11.71
N HIS A 147 6.14 2.53 -10.43
CA HIS A 147 7.50 2.44 -9.94
C HIS A 147 8.08 1.02 -10.12
N PRO A 148 9.40 0.89 -10.34
CA PRO A 148 10.07 -0.40 -10.37
C PRO A 148 9.82 -1.20 -9.08
N GLY A 149 9.43 -2.48 -9.23
CA GLY A 149 9.18 -3.36 -8.10
C GLY A 149 7.78 -3.26 -7.49
N VAL A 150 6.85 -2.52 -8.11
CA VAL A 150 5.41 -2.56 -7.80
C VAL A 150 4.73 -3.73 -8.51
N TYR A 151 5.00 -3.93 -9.79
CA TYR A 151 4.48 -5.06 -10.56
C TYR A 151 5.36 -6.32 -10.40
N PRO A 152 4.78 -7.54 -10.35
CA PRO A 152 3.34 -7.81 -10.20
C PRO A 152 2.89 -7.63 -8.74
N VAL A 153 1.62 -7.30 -8.57
CA VAL A 153 0.87 -7.32 -7.31
C VAL A 153 0.17 -8.68 -7.17
N ASN A 154 0.04 -9.20 -5.96
CA ASN A 154 -0.76 -10.41 -5.68
C ASN A 154 -1.60 -10.22 -4.40
N GLY A 155 -2.50 -11.14 -4.13
CA GLY A 155 -3.41 -11.08 -2.98
C GLY A 155 -2.70 -11.00 -1.62
N LYS A 156 -1.47 -11.53 -1.48
CA LYS A 156 -0.68 -11.37 -0.25
C LYS A 156 -0.21 -9.94 -0.03
N ASP A 157 0.03 -9.16 -1.09
CA ASP A 157 0.36 -7.74 -0.95
C ASP A 157 -0.78 -6.96 -0.28
N LEU A 158 -2.02 -7.26 -0.65
CA LEU A 158 -3.20 -6.63 -0.04
C LEU A 158 -3.28 -6.97 1.44
N VAL A 159 -3.10 -8.25 1.79
CA VAL A 159 -3.10 -8.71 3.19
C VAL A 159 -1.95 -8.12 3.98
N ALA A 160 -0.75 -8.02 3.38
CA ALA A 160 0.40 -7.34 3.98
C ALA A 160 0.09 -5.86 4.25
N GLY A 161 -0.63 -5.19 3.35
CA GLY A 161 -1.12 -3.82 3.56
C GLY A 161 -2.02 -3.68 4.79
N PHE A 162 -2.94 -4.63 5.02
CA PHE A 162 -3.77 -4.63 6.24
C PHE A 162 -2.96 -4.86 7.52
N VAL A 163 -2.01 -5.80 7.49
CA VAL A 163 -1.12 -6.07 8.64
C VAL A 163 -0.22 -4.86 8.93
N HIS A 164 0.31 -4.21 7.88
CA HIS A 164 1.18 -3.04 7.96
C HIS A 164 0.48 -1.78 8.49
N LYS A 165 -0.77 -1.55 8.09
CA LYS A 165 -1.54 -0.37 8.53
C LYS A 165 -1.72 -0.29 10.05
N THR A 166 -1.84 -1.43 10.74
CA THR A 166 -2.07 -1.43 12.19
C THR A 166 -0.92 -0.77 12.98
N PRO A 167 0.35 -1.19 12.85
CA PRO A 167 1.50 -0.47 13.41
C PRO A 167 1.58 1.01 13.00
N LEU A 168 1.21 1.31 11.75
CA LEU A 168 1.26 2.65 11.20
C LEU A 168 0.28 3.61 11.90
N PHE A 169 -0.92 3.14 12.27
CA PHE A 169 -1.89 3.91 13.06
C PHE A 169 -1.40 4.22 14.49
N PHE A 170 -0.55 3.36 15.06
CA PHE A 170 0.09 3.63 16.36
C PHE A 170 1.36 4.49 16.25
N GLY A 171 1.77 4.87 15.03
CA GLY A 171 2.94 5.70 14.79
C GLY A 171 4.27 5.01 15.16
N VAL A 172 4.33 3.69 15.06
CA VAL A 172 5.55 2.92 15.39
C VAL A 172 6.74 3.37 14.55
N GLN A 173 6.53 3.60 13.25
CA GLN A 173 7.54 4.11 12.33
C GLN A 173 8.14 5.45 12.78
N ASN A 174 7.33 6.35 13.38
CA ASN A 174 7.81 7.64 13.89
C ASN A 174 8.70 7.44 15.12
N SER A 175 8.35 6.46 15.97
CA SER A 175 9.18 6.10 17.13
C SER A 175 10.51 5.48 16.68
N LEU A 176 10.48 4.61 15.67
CA LEU A 176 11.68 4.02 15.07
C LEU A 176 12.56 5.09 14.42
N GLN A 177 11.98 6.05 13.70
CA GLN A 177 12.73 7.17 13.12
C GLN A 177 13.51 7.94 14.19
N LYS A 178 12.85 8.35 15.29
CA LYS A 178 13.51 9.02 16.41
C LYS A 178 14.64 8.18 17.02
N MET A 179 14.43 6.86 17.10
CA MET A 179 15.48 5.92 17.55
C MET A 179 16.66 5.80 16.60
N MET A 180 16.46 5.98 15.30
CA MET A 180 17.51 5.93 14.29
C MET A 180 18.32 7.23 14.20
N GLU A 181 17.73 8.38 14.52
CA GLU A 181 18.37 9.70 14.45
C GLU A 181 19.38 10.00 15.59
N ARG A 182 19.37 9.19 16.67
CA ARG A 182 20.24 9.22 17.87
C ARG A 182 21.08 10.48 18.14
N LYS A 183 20.66 11.22 19.18
CA LYS A 183 21.56 11.63 20.27
C LYS A 183 21.22 10.77 21.52
N PRO A 184 22.06 9.79 21.91
CA PRO A 184 21.77 8.80 22.96
C PRO A 184 21.34 9.38 24.33
N ASP A 185 21.76 10.60 24.59
CA ASP A 185 21.49 11.44 25.76
C ASP A 185 20.02 11.90 25.86
N GLU A 186 19.24 11.83 24.77
CA GLU A 186 17.81 12.19 24.73
C GLU A 186 16.88 11.04 25.17
N PHE A 187 17.41 9.83 25.42
CA PHE A 187 16.64 8.67 25.91
C PHE A 187 16.48 8.63 27.44
N GLN A 188 16.86 9.69 28.16
CA GLN A 188 16.69 9.81 29.61
C GLN A 188 15.33 10.39 30.07
N GLU A 189 14.30 10.43 29.22
CA GLU A 189 12.96 10.78 29.71
C GLU A 189 12.19 9.54 30.17
N ASN A 190 12.06 9.42 31.50
CA ASN A 190 10.97 8.68 32.16
C ASN A 190 9.68 8.91 31.40
N SER A 191 9.04 7.82 30.93
CA SER A 191 7.75 7.75 30.24
C SER A 191 6.89 9.00 30.44
N GLY A 192 7.17 10.04 29.65
CA GLY A 192 6.61 11.38 29.82
C GLY A 192 5.17 11.46 29.34
N TRP A 193 4.47 10.33 29.24
CA TRP A 193 3.09 10.29 28.75
C TRP A 193 2.19 11.22 29.57
N TRP A 194 2.42 11.28 30.89
CA TRP A 194 1.70 12.18 31.80
C TRP A 194 2.15 13.65 31.71
N GLU A 195 3.46 13.92 31.60
CA GLU A 195 4.01 15.28 31.47
C GLU A 195 3.69 15.90 30.10
N ASN A 196 3.76 15.12 29.02
CA ASN A 196 3.39 15.55 27.68
C ASN A 196 1.89 15.81 27.56
N HIS A 197 1.03 15.05 28.24
CA HIS A 197 -0.42 15.33 28.29
C HIS A 197 -0.72 16.74 28.81
N LYS A 198 0.06 17.24 29.77
CA LYS A 198 -0.08 18.60 30.31
C LYS A 198 0.41 19.66 29.32
N LYS A 199 1.49 19.39 28.57
CA LYS A 199 2.10 20.33 27.61
C LYS A 199 1.36 20.43 26.27
N THR A 200 0.62 19.40 25.87
CA THR A 200 -0.21 19.39 24.63
C THR A 200 -1.66 19.79 24.84
N ARG A 201 -2.12 20.00 26.09
CA ARG A 201 -3.47 20.45 26.41
C ARG A 201 -3.69 21.85 25.81
N GLY A 202 -4.35 21.92 24.65
CA GLY A 202 -4.67 23.17 23.94
C GLY A 202 -3.78 23.53 22.75
N LYS A 203 -2.78 22.70 22.37
CA LYS A 203 -1.91 22.94 21.20
C LYS A 203 -2.03 21.90 20.08
N THR A 204 -2.66 20.77 20.34
CA THR A 204 -2.99 19.79 19.30
C THR A 204 -4.35 20.15 18.72
N LEU A 205 -4.41 20.48 17.42
CA LEU A 205 -5.65 20.27 16.66
C LEU A 205 -6.10 18.84 16.97
N THR A 206 -7.26 18.69 17.61
CA THR A 206 -7.82 17.39 17.93
C THR A 206 -8.05 16.65 16.62
N LYS A 207 -7.15 15.72 16.27
CA LYS A 207 -7.41 14.73 15.24
C LYS A 207 -8.61 13.91 15.70
N GLY A 208 -9.66 13.89 14.90
CA GLY A 208 -10.91 13.24 15.27
C GLY A 208 -11.84 13.14 14.08
N SER A 209 -12.90 12.37 14.22
CA SER A 209 -13.98 12.25 13.24
C SER A 209 -15.30 12.45 13.96
N ASN A 210 -16.32 12.89 13.24
CA ASN A 210 -17.69 12.93 13.75
C ASN A 210 -18.49 11.77 13.15
N VAL A 211 -19.40 11.21 13.95
CA VAL A 211 -20.44 10.30 13.46
C VAL A 211 -21.72 10.58 14.24
N PHE A 212 -22.83 10.72 13.53
CA PHE A 212 -24.15 10.85 14.12
C PHE A 212 -25.06 9.74 13.59
N ALA A 213 -25.73 9.03 14.48
CA ALA A 213 -26.77 8.08 14.15
C ALA A 213 -28.07 8.51 14.83
N VAL A 214 -29.15 8.65 14.05
CA VAL A 214 -30.48 9.02 14.53
C VAL A 214 -31.42 7.86 14.22
N SER A 215 -32.06 7.31 15.25
CA SER A 215 -33.07 6.27 15.09
C SER A 215 -34.33 6.83 14.42
N SER A 216 -35.11 5.96 13.80
CA SER A 216 -36.41 6.32 13.22
C SER A 216 -37.35 7.02 14.22
N SER A 217 -37.36 6.57 15.48
CA SER A 217 -38.16 7.18 16.55
C SER A 217 -37.75 8.62 16.91
N ARG A 218 -36.60 9.09 16.42
CA ARG A 218 -36.06 10.44 16.66
C ARG A 218 -35.93 11.26 15.38
N SER A 219 -36.43 10.75 14.25
CA SER A 219 -36.48 11.44 12.96
C SER A 219 -37.92 11.76 12.58
N GLU A 220 -38.17 12.94 12.02
CA GLU A 220 -39.50 13.37 11.58
C GLU A 220 -40.13 12.44 10.52
N ASP A 221 -39.31 11.82 9.68
CA ASP A 221 -39.72 10.94 8.57
C ASP A 221 -39.68 9.44 8.92
N GLU A 222 -39.48 9.11 10.19
CA GLU A 222 -39.35 7.73 10.69
C GLU A 222 -38.25 6.91 9.98
N LYS A 223 -37.21 7.57 9.42
CA LYS A 223 -36.05 6.91 8.80
C LYS A 223 -34.81 6.96 9.69
N ILE A 224 -34.01 5.90 9.63
CA ILE A 224 -32.68 5.91 10.24
C ILE A 224 -31.79 6.87 9.44
N ARG A 225 -31.11 7.79 10.13
CA ARG A 225 -30.13 8.71 9.53
C ARG A 225 -28.74 8.39 10.05
N LEU A 226 -27.76 8.34 9.16
CA LEU A 226 -26.35 8.19 9.48
C LEU A 226 -25.57 9.32 8.79
N ALA A 227 -24.81 10.08 9.56
CA ALA A 227 -23.87 11.08 9.06
C ALA A 227 -22.46 10.66 9.44
N ILE A 228 -21.64 10.30 8.45
CA ILE A 228 -20.23 9.96 8.59
C ILE A 228 -19.42 11.18 8.16
N ASN A 229 -18.58 11.71 9.04
CA ASN A 229 -17.79 12.90 8.78
C ASN A 229 -16.38 12.74 9.34
N SER A 230 -15.57 11.95 8.63
CA SER A 230 -14.17 11.74 8.96
C SER A 230 -13.29 12.92 8.58
N HIS A 231 -12.36 13.33 9.44
CA HIS A 231 -11.35 14.34 9.11
C HIS A 231 -10.01 13.67 8.82
N GLN A 232 -9.88 13.15 7.61
CA GLN A 232 -8.63 12.60 7.10
C GLN A 232 -7.87 13.62 6.24
N PRO A 233 -6.55 13.45 6.05
CA PRO A 233 -5.80 14.17 5.04
C PRO A 233 -6.44 14.06 3.66
N TRP A 234 -6.24 15.08 2.83
CA TRP A 234 -6.74 15.10 1.45
C TRP A 234 -5.91 14.26 0.48
N ASP A 235 -4.71 13.83 0.87
CA ASP A 235 -3.79 13.05 0.05
C ASP A 235 -2.96 12.10 0.94
N GLY A 236 -2.34 11.10 0.30
CA GLY A 236 -1.46 10.13 0.93
C GLY A 236 -2.19 8.92 1.51
N PRO A 237 -1.55 8.16 2.42
CA PRO A 237 -1.99 6.82 2.82
C PRO A 237 -3.29 6.78 3.64
N PHE A 238 -3.89 7.93 3.92
CA PHE A 238 -5.13 8.09 4.66
C PHE A 238 -6.24 8.76 3.85
N ALA A 239 -5.98 9.12 2.58
CA ALA A 239 -6.97 9.72 1.71
C ALA A 239 -8.11 8.73 1.43
N TRP A 240 -9.33 9.26 1.29
CA TRP A 240 -10.49 8.46 0.94
C TRP A 240 -10.65 8.37 -0.56
N TYR A 241 -11.20 7.24 -0.99
CA TYR A 241 -11.63 6.99 -2.35
C TYR A 241 -13.13 6.69 -2.32
N GLU A 242 -13.91 7.44 -3.08
CA GLU A 242 -15.36 7.25 -3.19
C GLU A 242 -15.66 6.32 -4.36
N ALA A 243 -16.47 5.30 -4.11
CA ALA A 243 -16.92 4.36 -5.14
C ALA A 243 -18.28 3.75 -4.75
N HIS A 244 -19.04 3.37 -5.77
CA HIS A 244 -20.24 2.53 -5.63
C HIS A 244 -19.93 1.14 -6.19
N ILE A 245 -20.19 0.09 -5.41
CA ILE A 245 -19.83 -1.28 -5.76
C ILE A 245 -21.06 -2.16 -5.64
N HIS A 246 -21.29 -3.01 -6.64
CA HIS A 246 -22.37 -3.99 -6.67
C HIS A 246 -21.89 -5.29 -7.32
N SER A 247 -22.11 -6.42 -6.65
CA SER A 247 -21.99 -7.76 -7.22
C SER A 247 -23.36 -8.46 -7.25
N GLU A 248 -23.50 -9.54 -8.02
CA GLU A 248 -24.71 -10.39 -7.95
C GLU A 248 -24.64 -11.43 -6.81
N GLU A 249 -23.54 -11.46 -6.04
CA GLU A 249 -23.32 -12.40 -4.92
C GLU A 249 -23.71 -11.83 -3.54
N GLY A 250 -23.84 -10.50 -3.40
CA GLY A 250 -24.32 -9.81 -2.20
C GLY A 250 -23.26 -8.95 -1.54
#